data_AF-A0A5N9ENV5-F1
#
_entry.id   AF-A0A5N9ENV5-F1
#
_cell.length_a   1.000
_cell.length_b   1.000
_cell.length_c   1.000
_cell.angle_alpha   90.00
_cell.angle_beta   90.00
_cell.angle_gamma   90.00
#
_symmetry.space_group_name_H-M   'P 1'
#
loop_
_entity.id
_entity.type
_entity.pdbx_description
1 polymer ?
#
loop_
_entity_poly.entity_id
_entity_poly.type
_entity_poly.pdbx_seq_one_letter_code
_entity_poly.pdbx_strand_id
1 'polypeptide(L)'
;MGLPSRLSSPGDVINAPENTIPAFTISAGTGADGIELDVRLTREEKLVEFHDRCLDRTSDGKGPVNHWTQDQDRSLDAGSWFSPEFQGERPPT
;
A
#
# COMPACT_ATOMS: atom_id res chain seq x y z
N MET A 1 -16.76 -3.69 -22.90
CA MET A 1 -15.79 -3.17 -21.92
C MET A 1 -14.47 -3.87 -22.20
N GLY A 2 -13.43 -3.15 -22.61
CA GLY A 2 -12.11 -3.73 -22.94
C GLY A 2 -11.25 -3.88 -21.69
N LEU A 3 -10.30 -4.81 -21.71
CA LEU A 3 -9.31 -4.94 -20.63
C LEU A 3 -8.43 -3.68 -20.56
N PRO A 4 -7.98 -3.27 -19.36
CA PRO A 4 -7.08 -2.13 -19.20
C PRO A 4 -5.78 -2.37 -20.00
N SER A 5 -5.32 -1.33 -20.71
CA SER A 5 -4.10 -1.39 -21.53
C SER A 5 -2.86 -0.94 -20.77
N ARG A 6 -3.05 -0.18 -19.68
CA ARG A 6 -1.99 0.35 -18.80
C ARG A 6 -2.37 0.13 -17.35
N LEU A 7 -1.59 -0.69 -16.64
CA LEU A 7 -1.71 -0.91 -15.20
C LEU A 7 -0.54 -0.23 -14.49
N SER A 8 -0.82 0.48 -13.40
CA SER A 8 0.21 0.91 -12.45
C SER A 8 0.25 -0.08 -11.30
N SER A 9 1.40 -0.65 -11.00
CA SER A 9 1.59 -1.66 -9.96
C SER A 9 2.70 -1.17 -9.04
N PRO A 10 2.51 -1.06 -7.72
CA PRO A 10 1.32 -0.77 -6.88
C PRO A 10 1.09 0.74 -6.64
N GLY A 11 0.72 1.48 -7.71
CA GLY A 11 0.76 2.94 -7.76
C GLY A 11 2.06 3.48 -8.39
N ASP A 12 2.35 4.78 -8.26
CA ASP A 12 3.58 5.40 -8.76
C ASP A 12 4.69 5.28 -7.69
N VAL A 13 5.30 4.09 -7.67
CA VAL A 13 6.36 3.74 -6.72
C VAL A 13 7.67 4.50 -6.92
N ILE A 14 7.78 5.31 -7.98
CA ILE A 14 8.94 6.18 -8.22
C ILE A 14 8.81 7.47 -7.41
N ASN A 15 7.58 7.97 -7.26
CA ASN A 15 7.32 9.29 -6.69
C ASN A 15 6.64 9.25 -5.32
N ALA A 16 6.09 8.10 -4.91
CA ALA A 16 5.41 7.93 -3.63
C ALA A 16 5.58 6.50 -3.07
N PRO A 17 5.40 6.31 -1.75
CA PRO A 17 5.44 4.98 -1.13
C PRO A 17 4.37 4.06 -1.73
N GLU A 18 4.76 2.84 -2.09
CA GLU A 18 3.85 1.81 -2.61
C GLU A 18 2.62 1.57 -1.71
N ASN A 19 1.49 1.21 -2.33
CA ASN A 19 0.24 0.91 -1.62
C ASN A 19 -0.19 2.03 -0.66
N THR A 20 -0.14 3.29 -1.12
CA THR A 20 -0.64 4.46 -0.39
C THR A 20 -1.50 5.34 -1.29
N ILE A 21 -2.37 6.15 -0.69
CA ILE A 21 -3.23 7.09 -1.44
C ILE A 21 -2.43 8.07 -2.31
N PRO A 22 -1.28 8.62 -1.88
CA PRO A 22 -0.42 9.42 -2.75
C PRO A 22 0.03 8.67 -4.01
N ALA A 23 0.51 7.43 -3.89
CA ALA A 23 0.95 6.64 -5.06
C ALA A 23 -0.19 6.39 -6.04
N PHE A 24 -1.40 6.13 -5.53
CA PHE A 24 -2.59 5.94 -6.36
C PHE A 24 -3.03 7.23 -7.05
N THR A 25 -2.95 8.35 -6.35
CA THR A 25 -3.33 9.66 -6.87
C THR A 25 -2.43 10.08 -8.03
N ILE A 26 -1.12 9.86 -7.89
CA ILE A 26 -0.15 10.16 -8.96
C ILE A 26 -0.41 9.25 -10.18
N SER A 27 -0.56 7.93 -9.97
CA SER A 27 -0.89 7.00 -11.05
C SER A 27 -2.18 7.34 -11.79
N ALA A 28 -3.22 7.75 -11.07
CA ALA A 28 -4.47 8.20 -11.69
C ALA A 28 -4.26 9.43 -12.59
N GLY A 29 -3.33 10.32 -12.22
CA GLY A 29 -2.94 11.49 -13.01
C GLY A 29 -2.10 11.18 -14.26
N THR A 30 -1.46 10.00 -14.36
CA THR A 30 -0.61 9.63 -15.50
C THR A 30 -1.36 8.92 -16.63
N GLY A 31 -2.68 8.76 -16.50
CA GLY A 31 -3.52 8.10 -17.50
C GLY A 31 -3.43 6.57 -17.44
N ALA A 32 -3.17 6.01 -16.25
CA ALA A 32 -3.33 4.57 -16.01
C ALA A 32 -4.82 4.18 -16.11
N ASP A 33 -5.11 3.05 -16.76
CA ASP A 33 -6.47 2.51 -16.89
C ASP A 33 -6.90 1.75 -15.61
N GLY A 34 -5.93 1.34 -14.79
CA GLY A 34 -6.14 0.66 -13.53
C GLY A 34 -4.90 0.68 -12.64
N ILE A 35 -5.13 0.39 -11.37
CA ILE A 35 -4.09 0.24 -10.35
C ILE A 35 -4.13 -1.21 -9.88
N GLU A 36 -2.96 -1.84 -9.85
CA GLU A 36 -2.76 -3.15 -9.27
C GLU A 36 -2.46 -3.00 -7.78
N LEU A 37 -3.03 -3.90 -6.97
CA LEU A 37 -2.99 -3.86 -5.51
C LEU A 37 -2.62 -5.25 -5.00
N ASP A 38 -1.66 -5.28 -4.07
CA ASP A 38 -1.32 -6.48 -3.34
C ASP A 38 -2.10 -6.55 -2.03
N VAL A 39 -2.97 -7.56 -1.90
CA VAL A 39 -3.75 -7.75 -0.67
C VAL A 39 -3.28 -8.95 0.14
N ARG A 40 -3.34 -8.81 1.46
CA ARG A 40 -3.09 -9.87 2.44
C ARG A 40 -4.20 -9.93 3.48
N LEU A 41 -4.23 -11.03 4.22
CA LEU A 41 -5.17 -11.24 5.32
C LEU A 41 -4.49 -10.95 6.66
N THR A 42 -5.18 -10.18 7.50
CA THR A 42 -4.84 -9.96 8.91
C THR A 42 -5.15 -11.18 9.76
N ARG A 43 -4.84 -11.11 11.06
CA ARG A 43 -5.14 -12.15 12.05
C ARG A 43 -6.62 -12.52 12.11
N GLU A 44 -7.51 -11.55 11.88
CA GLU A 44 -8.96 -11.77 11.85
C GLU A 44 -9.55 -11.81 10.44
N GLU A 45 -8.71 -12.20 9.46
CA GLU A 45 -9.10 -12.45 8.07
C GLU A 45 -9.72 -11.23 7.37
N LYS A 46 -9.24 -10.03 7.70
CA LYS A 46 -9.56 -8.80 6.98
C LYS A 46 -8.53 -8.52 5.90
N LEU A 47 -8.97 -7.91 4.80
CA LEU A 47 -8.07 -7.48 3.73
C LEU A 47 -7.31 -6.21 4.13
N VAL A 48 -6.02 -6.19 3.83
CA VAL A 48 -5.12 -5.04 3.96
C VAL A 48 -4.17 -5.01 2.77
N GLU A 49 -3.74 -3.82 2.38
CA GLU A 49 -2.84 -3.61 1.23
C GLU A 49 -1.36 -3.70 1.65
N PHE A 50 -0.72 -4.84 1.34
CA PHE A 50 0.70 -5.07 1.57
C PHE A 50 1.25 -6.12 0.60
N HIS A 51 2.29 -5.76 -0.15
CA HIS A 51 3.01 -6.71 -1.00
C HIS A 51 3.73 -7.78 -0.17
N ASP A 52 4.49 -7.39 0.85
CA ASP A 52 5.35 -8.30 1.61
C ASP A 52 4.57 -9.10 2.66
N ARG A 53 5.03 -10.33 2.95
CA ARG A 53 4.46 -11.14 4.05
C ARG A 53 4.66 -10.50 5.43
N CYS A 54 5.68 -9.67 5.57
CA CYS A 54 6.04 -9.00 6.79
C CYS A 54 6.01 -7.48 6.59
N LEU A 55 5.66 -6.75 7.65
CA LEU A 55 5.48 -5.29 7.65
C LEU A 55 6.79 -4.50 7.57
N ASP A 56 7.93 -5.17 7.76
CA ASP A 56 9.22 -4.57 8.08
C ASP A 56 9.80 -3.61 7.03
N ARG A 57 9.52 -3.85 5.74
CA ARG A 57 10.14 -3.10 4.63
C ARG A 57 9.48 -1.75 4.38
N THR A 58 8.15 -1.71 4.43
CA THR A 58 7.34 -0.57 3.96
C THR A 58 6.49 0.04 5.07
N SER A 59 6.78 -0.28 6.32
CA SER A 59 6.15 0.38 7.46
C SER A 59 7.04 0.39 8.69
N ASP A 60 6.59 1.08 9.73
CA ASP A 60 7.17 1.00 11.08
C ASP A 60 6.76 -0.27 11.86
N GLY A 61 5.86 -1.08 11.30
CA GLY A 61 5.48 -2.39 11.81
C GLY A 61 6.61 -3.43 11.72
N LYS A 62 6.44 -4.53 12.46
CA LYS A 62 7.39 -5.67 12.47
C LYS A 62 6.68 -7.01 12.46
N GLY A 63 7.24 -7.94 11.68
CA GLY A 63 6.78 -9.31 11.61
C GLY A 63 5.61 -9.54 10.65
N PRO A 64 5.02 -10.74 10.67
CA PRO A 64 4.01 -11.16 9.70
C PRO A 64 2.71 -10.36 9.78
N VAL A 65 2.15 -9.97 8.63
CA VAL A 65 0.86 -9.23 8.54
C VAL A 65 -0.28 -10.00 9.22
N ASN A 66 -0.30 -11.33 9.09
CA ASN A 66 -1.34 -12.19 9.68
C ASN A 66 -1.27 -12.32 11.21
N HIS A 67 -0.36 -11.61 11.89
CA HIS A 67 -0.33 -11.50 13.35
C HIS A 67 -1.02 -10.22 13.88
N TRP A 68 -1.30 -9.27 12.99
CA TRP A 68 -1.88 -7.96 13.31
C TRP A 68 -3.38 -7.93 13.04
N THR A 69 -4.10 -7.01 13.69
CA THR A 69 -5.51 -6.69 13.37
C THR A 69 -5.57 -5.60 12.30
N GLN A 70 -6.69 -5.47 11.59
CA GLN A 70 -6.86 -4.39 10.60
C GLN A 70 -6.73 -3.00 11.25
N ASP A 71 -7.24 -2.84 12.48
CA ASP A 71 -7.12 -1.59 13.23
C ASP A 71 -5.67 -1.27 13.63
N GLN A 72 -4.86 -2.30 13.93
CA GLN A 72 -3.44 -2.10 14.19
C GLN A 72 -2.70 -1.75 12.90
N ASP A 73 -3.00 -2.42 11.79
CA ASP A 73 -2.39 -2.11 10.47
C ASP A 73 -2.71 -0.68 10.02
N ARG A 74 -3.95 -0.20 10.23
CA ARG A 74 -4.36 1.19 9.95
C ARG A 74 -3.63 2.24 10.77
N SER A 75 -2.99 1.84 11.86
CA SER A 75 -2.26 2.76 12.74
C SER A 75 -0.77 2.89 12.37
N LEU A 76 -0.28 2.03 11.45
CA LEU A 76 1.10 2.04 11.01
C LEU A 76 1.43 3.26 10.15
N ASP A 77 2.69 3.66 10.20
CA ASP A 77 3.29 4.60 9.25
C ASP A 77 3.89 3.80 8.08
N ALA A 78 3.24 3.92 6.92
CA ALA A 78 3.63 3.27 5.68
C ALA A 78 4.32 4.22 4.67
N GLY A 79 4.72 5.42 5.09
CA GLY A 79 5.33 6.42 4.20
C GLY A 79 6.71 6.91 4.63
N SER A 80 7.00 6.95 5.93
CA SER A 80 8.29 7.45 6.46
C SER A 80 9.51 6.69 5.93
N TRP A 81 9.35 5.42 5.52
CA TRP A 81 10.44 4.63 4.94
C TRP A 81 10.87 5.12 3.56
N PHE A 82 9.97 5.77 2.81
CA PHE A 82 10.22 6.27 1.47
C PHE A 82 10.86 7.66 1.51
N SER A 83 10.24 8.59 2.24
CA SER A 83 10.74 9.96 2.44
C SER A 83 10.05 10.59 3.65
N PRO A 84 10.71 11.52 4.39
CA PRO A 84 10.08 12.29 5.46
C PRO A 84 8.81 13.05 5.07
N GLU A 85 8.62 13.35 3.77
CA GLU A 85 7.42 14.03 3.27
C GLU A 85 6.14 13.17 3.44
N PHE A 86 6.27 11.85 3.42
CA PHE A 86 5.16 10.91 3.55
C PHE A 86 5.00 10.39 4.97
N GLN A 87 5.59 11.09 5.95
CA GLN A 87 5.46 10.69 7.35
C GLN A 87 4.00 10.65 7.79
N GLY A 88 3.60 9.53 8.39
CA GLY A 88 2.25 9.30 8.87
C GLY A 88 1.23 8.86 7.81
N GLU A 89 1.67 8.62 6.57
CA GLU A 89 0.82 7.93 5.59
C GLU A 89 0.45 6.54 6.10
N ARG A 90 -0.78 6.13 5.86
CA ARG A 90 -1.34 4.87 6.40
C ARG A 90 -1.59 3.86 5.28
N PRO A 91 -1.47 2.56 5.57
CA PRO A 91 -1.97 1.53 4.66
C PRO A 91 -3.47 1.71 4.39
N PRO A 92 -3.92 1.66 3.13
CA PRO A 92 -5.34 1.58 2.79
C PRO A 92 -5.95 0.22 3.18
N THR A 93 -7.27 0.21 3.42
CA THR A 93 -8.03 -0.94 3.97
C THR A 93 -9.50 -0.91 3.60
#